data_AF-A0A2P7U048-F1
#
_entry.id   AF-A0A2P7U048-F1
#
_cell.length_a   1.000
_cell.length_b   1.000
_cell.length_c   1.000
_cell.angle_alpha   90.00
_cell.angle_beta   90.00
_cell.angle_gamma   90.00
#
_symmetry.space_group_name_H-M   'P 1'
#
loop_
_entity.id
_entity.type
_entity.pdbx_description
1 polymer ?
#
loop_
_entity_poly.entity_id
_entity_poly.type
_entity_poly.pdbx_seq_one_letter_code
_entity_poly.pdbx_strand_id
1 'polypeptide(L)' 'MLGCTKSALYNLPDCYKIKLKRAGCRLVYQVQDDIVTVISIGKRDKKIVYIQATGRI' A
#
# COMPACT_ATOMS: atom_id res chain seq x y z
N MET A 1 6.36 17.89 5.33
CA MET A 1 7.13 16.62 5.43
C MET A 1 6.71 15.86 6.69
N LEU A 2 5.66 15.04 6.63
CA LEU A 2 5.26 14.17 7.74
C LEU A 2 5.11 12.74 7.21
N GLY A 3 6.24 12.13 6.86
CA GLY A 3 6.29 10.72 6.51
C GLY A 3 6.44 9.88 7.77
N CYS A 4 5.34 9.35 8.29
CA CYS A 4 5.40 8.25 9.25
C CYS A 4 5.99 7.02 8.53
N THR A 5 7.28 6.78 8.74
CA THR A 5 8.14 5.81 8.02
C THR A 5 7.69 4.34 8.11
N LYS A 6 6.69 4.02 8.95
CA LYS A 6 6.22 2.65 9.17
C LYS A 6 5.31 2.12 8.07
N SER A 7 4.63 3.00 7.34
CA SER A 7 3.66 2.62 6.30
C SER A 7 4.23 2.65 4.89
N ALA A 8 5.33 3.35 4.65
CA ALA A 8 5.99 3.44 3.35
C ALA A 8 6.39 2.05 2.81
N LEU A 9 6.35 1.92 1.49
CA LEU A 9 6.82 0.74 0.77
C LEU A 9 8.25 0.95 0.28
N TYR A 10 9.09 -0.07 0.46
CA TYR A 10 10.45 -0.07 -0.05
C TYR A 10 10.38 -0.23 -1.58
N ASN A 11 11.13 0.58 -2.32
CA ASN A 11 11.16 0.65 -3.79
C ASN A 11 9.84 1.06 -4.48
N LEU A 12 8.91 1.68 -3.75
CA LEU A 12 7.64 2.15 -4.32
C LEU A 12 7.38 3.58 -3.80
N PRO A 13 7.86 4.61 -4.51
CA PRO A 13 7.72 6.00 -4.06
C PRO A 13 6.24 6.37 -3.95
N ASP A 14 5.95 7.22 -2.97
CA ASP A 14 4.60 7.74 -2.67
C ASP A 14 3.53 6.67 -2.40
N CYS A 15 3.96 5.43 -2.18
CA CYS A 15 3.10 4.31 -1.90
C CYS A 15 3.20 3.87 -0.44
N TYR A 16 2.04 3.64 0.15
CA TYR A 16 1.89 3.38 1.57
C TYR A 16 0.94 2.20 1.80
N LYS A 17 0.99 1.62 3.00
CA LYS A 17 0.15 0.48 3.38
C LYS A 17 -0.70 0.74 4.62
N ILE A 18 -1.95 0.31 4.58
CA ILE A 18 -2.85 0.22 5.74
C ILE A 18 -3.01 -1.25 6.12
N LYS A 19 -2.87 -1.57 7.41
CA LYS A 19 -3.08 -2.92 7.95
C LYS A 19 -4.49 -3.02 8.53
N LEU A 20 -5.40 -3.66 7.80
CA LEU A 20 -6.78 -3.92 8.25
C LEU A 20 -6.79 -5.19 9.10
N LYS A 21 -6.36 -5.07 10.36
CA LYS A 21 -6.12 -6.22 11.27
C LYS A 21 -7.35 -7.12 11.46
N ARG A 22 -8.53 -6.53 11.71
CA ARG A 22 -9.78 -7.29 11.92
C ARG A 22 -10.18 -8.11 10.69
N ALA A 23 -9.90 -7.60 9.50
CA ALA A 23 -10.21 -8.28 8.24
C ALA A 23 -9.09 -9.23 7.76
N GLY A 24 -7.93 -9.23 8.43
CA GLY A 24 -6.76 -10.01 7.98
C GLY A 24 -6.15 -9.50 6.66
N CYS A 25 -6.39 -8.25 6.29
CA CYS A 25 -6.03 -7.68 4.98
C CYS A 25 -4.99 -6.55 5.07
N ARG A 26 -4.37 -6.26 3.92
CA ARG A 26 -3.55 -5.08 3.67
C ARG A 26 -4.10 -4.34 2.46
N LEU A 27 -4.14 -3.02 2.57
CA LEU A 27 -4.44 -2.10 1.48
C LEU A 27 -3.16 -1.35 1.15
N VAL A 28 -2.87 -1.22 -0.14
CA VAL A 28 -1.79 -0.38 -0.69
C VAL A 28 -2.43 0.76 -1.46
N TYR A 29 -1.98 1.97 -1.17
CA TYR A 29 -2.45 3.19 -1.82
C TYR A 29 -1.26 4.07 -2.20
N GLN A 30 -1.45 4.88 -3.23
CA GLN A 30 -0.54 5.92 -3.66
C GLN A 30 -1.14 7.28 -3.36
N VAL A 31 -0.29 8.25 -3.04
CA VAL A 31 -0.67 9.66 -2.94
C VAL A 31 0.05 10.41 -4.06
N GLN A 32 -0.70 11.09 -4.92
CA GLN A 32 -0.16 11.99 -5.96
C GLN A 32 -0.91 13.30 -5.86
N ASP A 33 -0.17 14.39 -5.65
CA ASP A 33 -0.73 15.71 -5.34
C ASP A 33 -1.73 15.61 -4.18
N ASP A 34 -3.03 15.80 -4.44
CA ASP A 34 -4.13 15.71 -3.48
C ASP A 34 -5.04 14.49 -3.70
N ILE A 35 -4.63 13.55 -4.57
CA ILE A 35 -5.40 12.36 -4.95
C ILE A 35 -4.84 11.12 -4.25
N VAL A 36 -5.73 10.35 -3.62
CA VAL A 36 -5.41 9.05 -3.03
C VAL A 36 -5.97 7.93 -3.90
N THR A 37 -5.08 7.16 -4.52
CA THR A 37 -5.45 6.04 -5.39
C THR A 37 -5.20 4.71 -4.68
N VAL A 38 -6.23 3.87 -4.58
CA VAL A 38 -6.07 2.51 -4.05
C VAL A 38 -5.54 1.59 -5.15
N ILE A 39 -4.32 1.11 -4.98
CA ILE A 39 -3.62 0.28 -5.98
C ILE A 39 -3.97 -1.19 -5.79
N SER A 40 -4.08 -1.65 -4.53
CA SER A 40 -4.27 -3.07 -4.23
C SER A 40 -4.89 -3.28 -2.86
N ILE A 41 -5.79 -4.26 -2.77
CA ILE A 41 -6.33 -4.77 -1.50
C ILE A 41 -6.20 -6.29 -1.54
N GLY A 42 -5.69 -6.88 -0.47
CA GLY A 42 -5.77 -8.33 -0.33
C GLY A 42 -5.42 -8.86 1.05
N LYS A 43 -5.71 -10.15 1.24
CA LYS A 43 -5.43 -10.87 2.50
C LYS A 43 -3.92 -10.97 2.74
N ARG A 44 -3.54 -11.24 4.00
CA ARG A 44 -2.15 -11.52 4.38
C ARG A 44 -1.69 -12.86 3.81
N ASP A 45 -1.44 -12.89 2.51
CA ASP A 45 -0.95 -14.07 1.82
C ASP A 45 0.33 -13.74 1.05
N LYS A 46 1.42 -14.40 1.45
CA LYS A 46 2.76 -14.45 0.81
C LYS A 46 3.19 -13.27 -0.09
N LYS A 47 2.97 -12.02 0.33
CA LYS A 47 3.31 -10.78 -0.42
C LYS A 47 2.50 -10.52 -1.71
N ILE A 48 1.43 -11.27 -1.98
CA ILE A 48 0.62 -11.15 -3.21
C ILE A 48 0.11 -9.71 -3.43
N VAL A 49 -0.32 -9.04 -2.37
CA VAL A 49 -0.82 -7.65 -2.43
C VAL A 49 0.24 -6.68 -2.98
N TYR A 50 1.51 -6.90 -2.67
CA TYR A 50 2.60 -6.05 -3.15
C TYR A 50 2.94 -6.34 -4.60
N ILE A 51 2.97 -7.62 -5.01
CA ILE A 51 3.19 -8.02 -6.40
C ILE A 51 2.11 -7.42 -7.31
N GLN A 52 0.84 -7.53 -6.88
CA GLN A 52 -0.28 -6.92 -7.59
C GLN A 52 -0.21 -5.40 -7.59
N ALA A 53 0.30 -4.77 -6.53
CA ALA A 53 0.49 -3.33 -6.51
C ALA A 53 1.55 -2.91 -7.51
N THR A 54 2.74 -3.52 -7.52
CA THR A 54 3.84 -3.21 -8.45
C THR A 54 3.44 -3.32 -9.92
N GLY A 55 2.53 -4.24 -10.28
CA GLY A 55 2.05 -4.36 -11.66
C GLY A 55 1.01 -3.31 -12.09
N ARG A 56 0.59 -2.40 -11.21
CA ARG A 56 -0.47 -1.40 -11.45
C ARG A 56 0.04 0.04 -11.37
N ILE A 57 1.34 0.25 -11.19
CA ILE A 57 2.01 1.56 -11.09
C ILE A 57 3.00 1.69 -12.23
#